data_AF-A0A116N432-F1
#
_entry.id   AF-A0A116N432-F1
#
_cell.length_a   1.000
_cell.length_b   1.000
_cell.length_c   1.000
_cell.angle_alpha   90.00
_cell.angle_beta   90.00
_cell.angle_gamma   90.00
#
_symmetry.space_group_name_H-M   'P 1'
#
loop_
_entity.id
_entity.type
_entity.pdbx_description
1 polymer ?
#
loop_
_entity_poly.entity_id
_entity_poly.type
_entity_poly.pdbx_seq_one_letter_code
_entity_poly.pdbx_strand_id
1 'polypeptide(L)'
;MPKFIADSIEYCKNEEGYGLLRAMDYCDEYNDTGEWLEHNQETFARAWLFGYEIEQEKLYTVEIPDPNRPDIATFLYKENGKVFIGTDIFLDEVPNYKWKNEPENQLTESEIKQDFKWAWDAGFAKEVE
;
A
#
# COMPACT_ATOMS: atom_id res chain seq x y z
N MET A 1 -9.77 -8.74 2.90
CA MET A 1 -10.56 -8.06 1.85
C MET A 1 -9.72 -6.95 1.27
N PRO A 2 -9.38 -6.95 -0.03
CA PRO A 2 -8.67 -5.83 -0.64
C PRO A 2 -9.44 -4.52 -0.46
N LYS A 3 -8.71 -3.44 -0.17
CA LYS A 3 -9.31 -2.15 0.15
C LYS A 3 -10.27 -1.65 -0.94
N PHE A 4 -9.88 -1.74 -2.21
CA PHE A 4 -10.72 -1.30 -3.33
C PHE A 4 -12.05 -2.08 -3.45
N ILE A 5 -12.10 -3.34 -3.01
CA ILE A 5 -13.34 -4.12 -2.93
C ILE A 5 -14.15 -3.72 -1.70
N ALA A 6 -13.51 -3.51 -0.56
CA ALA A 6 -14.16 -3.02 0.65
C ALA A 6 -14.84 -1.66 0.41
N ASP A 7 -14.14 -0.73 -0.23
CA ASP A 7 -14.66 0.58 -0.62
C ASP A 7 -15.91 0.42 -1.52
N SER A 8 -15.87 -0.52 -2.47
CA SER A 8 -17.01 -0.82 -3.36
C SER A 8 -18.22 -1.39 -2.61
N ILE A 9 -17.99 -2.28 -1.63
CA ILE A 9 -19.06 -2.83 -0.76
C ILE A 9 -19.69 -1.73 0.07
N GLU A 10 -18.88 -0.85 0.68
CA GLU A 10 -19.35 0.28 1.49
C GLU A 10 -20.16 1.27 0.66
N TYR A 11 -19.66 1.68 -0.51
CA TYR A 11 -20.37 2.54 -1.45
C TYR A 11 -21.73 1.96 -1.83
N CYS A 12 -21.75 0.70 -2.29
CA CYS A 12 -22.98 0.02 -2.69
C CYS A 12 -23.98 -0.06 -1.54
N LYS A 13 -23.53 -0.40 -0.33
CA LYS A 13 -24.42 -0.65 0.81
C LYS A 13 -24.93 0.63 1.47
N ASN A 14 -24.06 1.63 1.63
CA ASN A 14 -24.34 2.81 2.45
C ASN A 14 -24.74 4.04 1.64
N GLU A 15 -24.16 4.24 0.46
CA GLU A 15 -24.43 5.42 -0.37
C GLU A 15 -25.58 5.15 -1.34
N GLU A 16 -25.53 4.02 -2.04
CA GLU A 16 -26.52 3.67 -3.07
C GLU A 16 -27.69 2.82 -2.54
N GLY A 17 -27.52 2.16 -1.39
CA GLY A 17 -28.53 1.28 -0.80
C GLY A 17 -28.82 0.02 -1.63
N TYR A 18 -27.82 -0.47 -2.37
CA TYR A 18 -27.93 -1.66 -3.20
C TYR A 18 -28.03 -2.94 -2.36
N GLY A 19 -28.70 -3.95 -2.93
CA GLY A 19 -28.63 -5.33 -2.47
C GLY A 19 -27.45 -6.06 -3.10
N LEU A 20 -27.12 -7.25 -2.57
CA LEU A 20 -25.95 -8.04 -2.98
C LEU A 20 -25.83 -8.23 -4.50
N LEU A 21 -26.93 -8.61 -5.19
CA LEU A 21 -26.92 -8.80 -6.65
C LEU A 21 -26.43 -7.55 -7.37
N ARG A 22 -27.00 -6.39 -7.04
CA ARG A 22 -26.68 -5.12 -7.70
C ARG A 22 -25.28 -4.61 -7.33
N ALA A 23 -24.80 -4.93 -6.13
CA ALA A 23 -23.42 -4.64 -5.74
C ALA A 23 -22.40 -5.47 -6.52
N MET A 24 -22.71 -6.74 -6.81
CA MET A 24 -21.88 -7.58 -7.66
C MET A 24 -21.91 -7.10 -9.11
N ASP A 25 -23.08 -6.77 -9.65
CA ASP A 25 -23.20 -6.18 -11.00
C ASP A 25 -22.39 -4.87 -11.10
N TYR A 26 -22.47 -4.00 -10.09
CA TYR A 26 -21.67 -2.77 -10.03
C TYR A 26 -20.17 -3.06 -10.07
N CYS A 27 -19.70 -4.04 -9.28
CA CYS A 27 -18.28 -4.39 -9.27
C CYS A 27 -17.83 -5.01 -10.60
N ASP A 28 -18.69 -5.75 -11.29
CA ASP A 28 -18.40 -6.36 -12.60
C ASP A 28 -18.19 -5.31 -13.70
N GLU A 29 -18.80 -4.12 -13.57
CA GLU A 29 -18.70 -3.05 -14.56
C GLU A 29 -17.32 -2.34 -14.62
N TYR A 30 -16.48 -2.50 -13.60
CA TYR A 30 -15.14 -1.86 -13.55
C TYR A 30 -14.03 -2.92 -13.57
N ASN A 31 -13.00 -2.70 -14.40
CA ASN A 31 -11.94 -3.69 -14.65
C ASN A 31 -11.34 -4.30 -13.37
N ASP A 32 -10.87 -3.47 -12.43
CA ASP A 32 -10.12 -3.97 -11.27
C ASP A 32 -11.02 -4.74 -10.29
N THR A 33 -12.26 -4.26 -10.07
CA THR A 33 -13.24 -4.93 -9.20
C THR A 33 -13.87 -6.15 -9.86
N GLY A 34 -14.07 -6.11 -11.17
CA GLY A 34 -14.64 -7.20 -11.96
C GLY A 34 -13.68 -8.38 -12.07
N GLU A 35 -12.41 -8.14 -12.43
CA GLU A 35 -11.38 -9.19 -12.48
C GLU A 35 -11.23 -9.89 -11.13
N TRP A 36 -11.24 -9.13 -10.02
CA TRP A 36 -11.22 -9.73 -8.70
C TRP A 36 -12.50 -10.51 -8.40
N LEU A 37 -13.67 -9.95 -8.75
CA LEU A 37 -14.97 -10.58 -8.48
C LEU A 37 -15.13 -11.91 -9.22
N GLU A 38 -14.67 -12.03 -10.46
CA GLU A 38 -14.74 -13.26 -11.28
C GLU A 38 -14.20 -14.49 -10.53
N HIS A 39 -13.19 -14.31 -9.69
CA HIS A 39 -12.55 -15.37 -8.92
C HIS A 39 -12.92 -15.40 -7.44
N ASN A 40 -13.64 -14.39 -6.94
CA ASN A 40 -13.87 -14.18 -5.50
C ASN A 40 -15.36 -13.92 -5.14
N GLN A 41 -16.30 -14.32 -5.99
CA GLN A 41 -17.75 -14.13 -5.77
C GLN A 41 -18.23 -14.60 -4.40
N GLU A 42 -17.79 -15.78 -3.94
CA GLU A 42 -18.16 -16.31 -2.62
C GLU A 42 -17.60 -15.45 -1.48
N THR A 43 -16.35 -14.99 -1.61
CA THR A 43 -15.70 -14.09 -0.65
C THR A 43 -16.44 -12.77 -0.56
N PHE A 44 -16.83 -12.19 -1.72
CA PHE A 44 -17.65 -10.98 -1.77
C PHE A 44 -18.99 -11.17 -1.07
N ALA A 45 -19.72 -12.25 -1.37
CA ALA A 45 -21.02 -12.53 -0.77
C ALA A 45 -20.93 -12.73 0.75
N ARG A 46 -19.89 -13.43 1.23
CA ARG A 46 -19.64 -13.61 2.67
C ARG A 46 -19.34 -12.26 3.34
N ALA A 47 -18.49 -11.45 2.73
CA ALA A 47 -18.17 -10.11 3.22
C ALA A 47 -19.40 -9.21 3.30
N TRP A 48 -20.27 -9.28 2.30
CA TRP A 48 -21.53 -8.55 2.28
C TRP A 48 -22.46 -8.95 3.44
N LEU A 49 -22.59 -10.24 3.72
CA LEU A 49 -23.54 -10.76 4.71
C LEU A 49 -23.04 -10.67 6.14
N PHE A 50 -21.75 -10.95 6.35
CA PHE A 50 -21.18 -11.16 7.68
C PHE A 50 -20.18 -10.07 8.09
N GLY A 51 -19.90 -9.11 7.21
CA GLY A 51 -18.81 -8.14 7.38
C GLY A 51 -17.47 -8.70 6.93
N TYR A 52 -16.44 -7.86 6.96
CA TYR A 52 -15.09 -8.19 6.50
C TYR A 52 -14.04 -7.43 7.29
N GLU A 53 -12.81 -7.94 7.26
CA GLU A 53 -11.61 -7.20 7.67
C GLU A 53 -10.86 -6.77 6.40
N ILE A 54 -10.48 -5.50 6.35
CA ILE A 54 -9.67 -4.95 5.26
C ILE A 54 -8.26 -5.52 5.40
N GLU A 55 -7.73 -6.06 4.31
CA GLU A 55 -6.32 -6.41 4.23
C GLU A 55 -5.51 -5.12 4.38
N GLN A 56 -4.75 -5.02 5.47
CA GLN A 56 -3.83 -3.92 5.63
C GLN A 56 -2.77 -4.03 4.53
N GLU A 57 -2.68 -3.01 3.71
CA GLU A 57 -1.64 -2.92 2.69
C GLU A 57 -0.29 -2.89 3.41
N LYS A 58 0.57 -3.86 3.12
CA LYS A 58 1.92 -3.92 3.71
C LYS A 58 2.70 -2.71 3.25
N LEU A 59 3.21 -1.95 4.22
CA LEU A 59 4.07 -0.81 3.97
C LEU A 59 5.53 -1.20 4.21
N TYR A 60 6.42 -0.56 3.47
CA TYR A 60 7.84 -0.82 3.51
C TYR A 60 8.61 0.49 3.60
N THR A 61 9.70 0.48 4.36
CA THR A 61 10.75 1.48 4.26
C THR A 61 11.88 0.94 3.39
N VAL A 62 12.51 1.79 2.58
CA VAL A 62 13.64 1.38 1.72
C VAL A 62 14.85 2.23 2.07
N GLU A 63 15.90 1.58 2.60
CA GLU A 63 17.18 2.21 2.91
C GLU A 63 18.23 1.76 1.88
N ILE A 64 18.86 2.72 1.20
CA ILE A 64 19.92 2.47 0.22
C ILE A 64 21.26 2.63 0.97
N PRO A 65 22.04 1.55 1.16
CA PRO A 65 23.24 1.60 1.98
C PRO A 65 24.38 2.38 1.30
N ASP A 66 24.97 3.35 2.01
CA ASP A 66 26.23 4.01 1.65
C ASP A 66 27.29 3.78 2.75
N PRO A 67 28.18 2.79 2.60
CA PRO A 67 29.16 2.44 3.63
C PRO A 67 30.23 3.52 3.85
N ASN A 68 30.35 4.50 2.94
CA ASN A 68 31.33 5.57 3.05
C ASN A 68 30.75 6.86 3.65
N ARG A 69 29.45 6.89 3.97
CA ARG A 69 28.75 8.03 4.57
C ARG A 69 27.83 7.56 5.70
N PRO A 70 28.40 7.13 6.84
CA PRO A 70 27.62 6.60 7.97
C PRO A 70 26.74 7.65 8.66
N ASP A 71 27.00 8.93 8.41
CA ASP A 71 26.29 10.10 8.94
C ASP A 71 25.04 10.48 8.12
N ILE A 72 24.79 9.80 6.99
CA ILE A 72 23.68 10.08 6.09
C ILE A 72 22.88 8.81 5.82
N ALA A 73 21.57 8.85 6.06
CA ALA A 73 20.65 7.85 5.54
C ALA A 73 20.19 8.26 4.14
N THR A 74 20.27 7.35 3.17
CA THR A 74 19.66 7.51 1.85
C THR A 74 18.47 6.56 1.76
N PHE A 75 17.28 7.05 1.40
CA PHE A 75 16.06 6.25 1.41
C PHE A 75 15.08 6.66 0.32
N LEU A 76 14.05 5.84 0.10
CA LEU A 76 12.94 6.21 -0.78
C LEU A 76 11.82 6.88 0.00
N TYR A 77 11.26 7.93 -0.57
CA TYR A 77 10.09 8.63 -0.04
C TYR A 77 9.12 8.98 -1.16
N LYS A 78 7.85 9.17 -0.80
CA LYS A 78 6.77 9.56 -1.70
C LYS A 78 6.38 11.01 -1.48
N GLU A 79 6.33 11.75 -2.58
CA GLU A 79 5.82 13.11 -2.61
C GLU A 79 4.97 13.30 -3.87
N ASN A 80 3.78 13.87 -3.71
CA ASN A 80 2.85 14.12 -4.82
C ASN A 80 2.58 12.88 -5.71
N GLY A 81 2.48 11.69 -5.09
CA GLY A 81 2.20 10.43 -5.79
C GLY A 81 3.37 9.84 -6.58
N LYS A 82 4.59 10.37 -6.41
CA LYS A 82 5.81 9.85 -7.03
C LYS A 82 6.84 9.49 -5.97
N VAL A 83 7.64 8.48 -6.26
CA VAL A 83 8.72 8.03 -5.38
C VAL A 83 10.04 8.71 -5.79
N PHE A 84 10.81 9.16 -4.81
CA PHE A 84 12.09 9.84 -4.98
C PHE A 84 13.13 9.25 -4.03
N ILE A 85 14.42 9.49 -4.33
CA ILE A 85 15.52 9.22 -3.41
C ILE A 85 15.74 10.48 -2.57
N GLY A 86 15.63 10.34 -1.25
CA GLY A 86 15.89 11.38 -0.27
C GLY A 86 17.09 11.05 0.60
N THR A 87 17.52 12.05 1.39
CA THR A 87 18.58 11.88 2.38
C THR A 87 18.22 12.57 3.70
N ASP A 88 18.59 11.96 4.82
CA ASP A 88 18.52 12.56 6.14
C ASP A 88 19.91 12.52 6.80
N ILE A 89 20.28 13.58 7.51
CA ILE A 89 21.60 13.77 8.10
C ILE A 89 21.49 13.62 9.62
N PHE A 90 22.28 12.72 10.18
CA PHE A 90 22.37 12.54 11.62
C PHE A 90 23.30 13.61 12.22
N LEU A 91 22.73 14.74 12.66
CA LEU A 91 23.49 15.82 13.29
C LEU A 91 23.91 15.51 14.74
N ASP A 92 23.25 14.56 15.38
CA ASP A 92 23.54 14.11 16.75
C ASP A 92 24.35 12.80 16.74
N GLU A 93 25.12 12.53 17.80
CA GLU A 93 25.94 11.31 17.96
C GLU A 93 25.13 9.99 17.96
N VAL A 94 23.80 10.07 18.01
CA VAL A 94 22.88 8.93 17.96
C VAL A 94 22.12 8.95 16.63
N PRO A 95 22.23 7.91 15.78
CA PRO A 95 21.43 7.79 14.59
C PRO A 95 19.94 7.87 14.94
N ASN A 96 19.32 8.97 14.55
CA ASN A 96 17.91 9.21 14.82
C ASN A 96 17.13 8.82 13.57
N TYR A 97 16.74 7.55 13.46
CA TYR A 97 15.99 6.99 12.33
C TYR A 97 14.53 7.50 12.25
N LYS A 98 14.29 8.78 12.59
CA LYS A 98 12.97 9.45 12.52
C LYS A 98 12.33 9.27 11.16
N TRP A 99 13.13 9.36 10.10
CA TRP A 99 12.68 9.16 8.73
C TRP A 99 11.89 7.85 8.56
N LYS A 100 12.23 6.74 9.24
CA LYS A 100 11.48 5.47 9.11
C LYS A 100 10.03 5.55 9.56
N ASN A 101 9.71 6.50 10.45
CA ASN A 101 8.39 6.69 11.02
C ASN A 101 7.56 7.73 10.26
N GLU A 102 8.16 8.44 9.30
CA GLU A 102 7.43 9.44 8.51
C GLU A 102 6.53 8.73 7.47
N PRO A 103 5.23 9.05 7.38
CA PRO A 103 4.30 8.38 6.47
C PRO A 103 4.74 8.43 5.00
N GLU A 104 5.38 9.50 4.56
CA GLU A 104 5.95 9.65 3.22
C GLU A 104 7.04 8.61 2.90
N ASN A 105 7.69 8.02 3.91
CA ASN A 105 8.77 7.05 3.74
C ASN A 105 8.27 5.60 3.82
N GLN A 106 6.97 5.41 4.06
CA GLN A 106 6.30 4.12 4.14
C GLN A 106 5.55 3.87 2.83
N LEU A 107 6.14 3.05 1.98
CA LEU A 107 5.72 2.84 0.60
C LEU A 107 5.08 1.48 0.42
N THR A 108 4.13 1.38 -0.49
CA THR A 108 3.59 0.08 -0.91
C THR A 108 4.57 -0.64 -1.83
N GLU A 109 4.41 -1.96 -1.98
CA GLU A 109 5.22 -2.73 -2.93
C GLU A 109 5.07 -2.21 -4.38
N SER A 110 3.85 -1.82 -4.77
CA SER A 110 3.58 -1.29 -6.11
C SER A 110 4.26 0.06 -6.35
N GLU A 111 4.23 0.96 -5.35
CA GLU A 111 4.91 2.26 -5.41
C GLU A 111 6.43 2.11 -5.60
N ILE A 112 7.05 1.17 -4.87
CA ILE A 112 8.49 0.90 -5.01
C ILE A 112 8.79 0.29 -6.39
N LYS A 113 8.01 -0.71 -6.81
CA LYS A 113 8.28 -1.47 -8.04
C LYS A 113 8.04 -0.67 -9.32
N GLN A 114 7.26 0.42 -9.26
CA GLN A 114 7.00 1.26 -10.42
C GLN A 114 8.28 1.85 -11.01
N ASP A 115 9.11 2.49 -10.17
CA ASP A 115 10.30 3.24 -10.61
C ASP A 115 11.61 2.69 -10.01
N PHE A 116 11.54 1.99 -8.88
CA PHE A 116 12.68 1.53 -8.09
C PHE A 116 12.67 0.02 -7.86
N LYS A 117 12.18 -0.77 -8.83
CA LYS A 117 12.16 -2.24 -8.77
C LYS A 117 13.52 -2.83 -8.37
N TRP A 118 14.63 -2.22 -8.80
CA TRP A 118 15.98 -2.66 -8.44
C TRP A 118 16.23 -2.66 -6.92
N ALA A 119 15.67 -1.70 -6.17
CA ALA A 119 15.85 -1.62 -4.73
C ALA A 119 15.04 -2.72 -4.02
N TRP A 120 13.86 -3.03 -4.55
CA TRP A 120 13.07 -4.18 -4.12
C TRP A 120 13.82 -5.50 -4.35
N ASP A 121 14.29 -5.73 -5.59
CA ASP A 121 14.99 -6.96 -5.98
C ASP A 121 16.30 -7.15 -5.20
N ALA A 122 16.97 -6.05 -4.81
CA ALA A 122 18.17 -6.08 -3.97
C ALA A 122 17.87 -6.37 -2.48
N GLY A 123 16.61 -6.45 -2.07
CA GLY A 123 16.19 -6.75 -0.69
C GLY A 123 16.32 -5.57 0.28
N PHE A 124 16.30 -4.33 -0.24
CA PHE A 124 16.43 -3.12 0.57
C PHE A 124 15.11 -2.71 1.25
N ALA A 125 13.98 -3.20 0.78
CA ALA A 125 12.67 -2.98 1.40
C ALA A 125 12.54 -3.77 2.72
N LYS A 126 12.09 -3.10 3.78
CA LYS A 126 11.78 -3.67 5.10
C LYS A 126 10.35 -3.33 5.48
N GLU A 127 9.57 -4.36 5.80
CA GLU A 127 8.18 -4.22 6.25
C GLU A 127 8.13 -3.36 7.52
N VAL A 128 7.18 -2.42 7.56
CA VAL A 128 6.89 -1.60 8.75
C VAL A 128 6.11 -2.47 9.74
N GLU A 129 6.57 -2.55 11.00
CA GLU A 129 5.90 -3.27 12.09
C GLU A 129 4.77 -2.45 12.74
#